data_AF-A0A3D0VGR5-F1
#
_entry.id   AF-A0A3D0VGR5-F1
#
_cell.length_a   1.000
_cell.length_b   1.000
_cell.length_c   1.000
_cell.angle_alpha   90.00
_cell.angle_beta   90.00
_cell.angle_gamma   90.00
#
_symmetry.space_group_name_H-M   'P 1'
#
loop_
_entity.id
_entity.type
_entity.pdbx_description
1 polymer ?
#
loop_
_entity_poly.entity_id
_entity_poly.type
_entity_poly.pdbx_seq_one_letter_code
_entity_poly.pdbx_strand_id
1 'polypeptide(L)'
;PFTTSTLQQEAGRKLRFTSKSTMQVAQRLYENGYITYMRTDSSALSDEAVTAARRQASELYGPEYIPASPRVYTSKAANAQEAHEAIRPAGDSFRTPA
;
A
#
# COMPACT_ATOMS: atom_id res chain seq x y z
N PRO A 1 0.70 0.33 5.64
CA PRO A 1 0.16 -0.38 4.45
C PRO A 1 -1.37 -0.26 4.46
N PHE A 2 -2.03 -0.41 3.31
CA PHE A 2 -3.49 -0.39 3.22
C PHE A 2 -4.07 -1.78 2.93
N THR A 3 -5.20 -2.06 3.56
CA THR A 3 -6.17 -3.07 3.14
C THR A 3 -7.31 -2.39 2.40
N THR A 4 -8.22 -3.16 1.80
CA THR A 4 -9.43 -2.61 1.15
C THR A 4 -10.22 -1.72 2.11
N SER A 5 -10.44 -2.18 3.34
CA SER A 5 -11.26 -1.47 4.34
C SER A 5 -10.59 -0.18 4.80
N THR A 6 -9.30 -0.24 5.13
CA THR A 6 -8.56 0.93 5.61
C THR A 6 -8.32 1.97 4.53
N LEU A 7 -8.14 1.56 3.27
CA LEU A 7 -8.09 2.48 2.12
C LEU A 7 -9.42 3.23 1.96
N GLN A 8 -10.55 2.52 1.98
CA GLN A 8 -11.87 3.14 1.83
C GLN A 8 -12.17 4.13 2.98
N GLN A 9 -11.86 3.75 4.22
CA GLN A 9 -12.04 4.60 5.39
C GLN A 9 -11.22 5.89 5.28
N GLU A 10 -9.92 5.78 4.96
CA GLU A 10 -9.06 6.96 4.84
C GLU A 10 -9.39 7.82 3.62
N ALA A 11 -9.80 7.23 2.50
CA ALA A 11 -10.28 7.98 1.33
C ALA A 11 -11.56 8.76 1.63
N GLY A 12 -12.51 8.18 2.37
CA GLY A 12 -13.70 8.91 2.83
C GLY A 12 -13.34 10.04 3.80
N ARG A 13 -12.45 9.76 4.76
CA ARG A 13 -12.04 10.72 5.79
C ARG A 13 -11.20 11.88 5.25
N LYS A 14 -10.32 11.65 4.29
CA LYS A 14 -9.38 12.65 3.78
C LYS A 14 -9.80 13.26 2.44
N LEU A 15 -10.36 12.46 1.54
CA LEU A 15 -10.69 12.86 0.17
C LEU A 15 -12.20 12.99 -0.08
N ARG A 16 -13.04 12.71 0.92
CA ARG A 16 -14.52 12.72 0.82
C ARG A 16 -15.06 11.77 -0.24
N PHE A 17 -14.32 10.71 -0.57
CA PHE A 17 -14.76 9.70 -1.52
C PHE A 17 -15.75 8.71 -0.89
N THR A 18 -16.75 8.30 -1.68
CA THR A 18 -17.54 7.11 -1.34
C THR A 18 -16.73 5.84 -1.56
N SER A 19 -17.08 4.73 -0.91
CA SER A 19 -16.41 3.43 -1.16
C SER A 19 -16.43 3.06 -2.64
N LYS A 20 -17.53 3.33 -3.35
CA LYS A 20 -17.64 3.09 -4.80
C LYS A 20 -16.61 3.90 -5.60
N SER A 21 -16.51 5.21 -5.32
CA SER A 21 -15.56 6.09 -5.99
C SER A 21 -14.11 5.66 -5.71
N THR A 22 -13.77 5.33 -4.46
CA THR A 22 -12.44 4.84 -4.09
C THR A 22 -12.07 3.58 -4.87
N MET A 23 -12.98 2.61 -4.96
CA MET A 23 -12.71 1.35 -5.69
C MET A 23 -12.62 1.56 -7.19
N GLN A 24 -13.39 2.49 -7.78
CA GLN A 24 -13.27 2.82 -9.21
C GLN A 24 -11.91 3.43 -9.55
N VAL A 25 -11.39 4.32 -8.71
CA VAL A 25 -10.05 4.90 -8.88
C VAL A 25 -8.98 3.83 -8.67
N ALA A 26 -9.08 3.03 -7.61
CA ALA A 26 -8.13 1.96 -7.32
C ALA A 26 -8.07 0.90 -8.45
N GLN A 27 -9.22 0.53 -9.03
CA GLN A 27 -9.28 -0.35 -10.20
C GLN A 27 -8.45 0.19 -11.36
N ARG A 28 -8.62 1.47 -11.72
CA ARG A 28 -7.86 2.12 -12.79
C ARG A 28 -6.37 2.17 -12.46
N LEU A 29 -6.00 2.46 -11.22
CA LEU A 29 -4.60 2.48 -10.80
C LEU A 29 -3.97 1.08 -10.91
N TYR A 30 -4.68 0.03 -10.54
CA TYR A 30 -4.22 -1.35 -10.67
C TYR A 30 -4.05 -1.76 -12.14
N GLU A 31 -5.05 -1.50 -12.98
CA GLU A 31 -5.01 -1.82 -14.42
C GLU A 31 -3.88 -1.11 -15.17
N ASN A 32 -3.51 0.09 -14.73
CA ASN A 32 -2.38 0.84 -15.28
C ASN A 32 -1.04 0.54 -14.59
N GLY A 33 -0.99 -0.44 -13.69
CA GLY A 33 0.25 -0.88 -13.04
C GLY A 33 0.83 0.11 -12.02
N TYR A 34 0.01 0.96 -11.39
CA TYR A 34 0.45 1.91 -10.37
C TYR A 34 0.40 1.35 -8.95
N ILE A 35 -0.51 0.43 -8.67
CA ILE A 35 -0.68 -0.18 -7.34
C ILE A 35 -0.83 -1.70 -7.44
N THR A 36 -0.59 -2.40 -6.34
CA THR A 36 -0.96 -3.81 -6.17
C THR A 36 -2.49 -3.99 -6.13
N TYR A 37 -2.94 -5.25 -6.16
CA TYR A 37 -4.36 -5.57 -6.20
C TYR A 37 -5.14 -4.97 -5.02
N MET A 38 -6.19 -4.21 -5.32
CA MET A 38 -6.90 -3.36 -4.35
C MET A 38 -7.96 -4.10 -3.51
N ARG A 39 -8.24 -5.39 -3.80
CA ARG A 39 -9.15 -6.23 -3.03
C ARG A 39 -8.35 -7.22 -2.21
N THR A 40 -7.86 -6.72 -1.08
CA THR A 40 -7.03 -7.44 -0.12
C THR A 40 -7.48 -7.12 1.31
N ASP A 41 -7.46 -8.12 2.17
CA ASP A 41 -7.61 -8.00 3.63
C ASP A 41 -6.24 -8.04 4.34
N SER A 42 -5.19 -8.40 3.60
CA SER A 42 -3.83 -8.53 4.09
C SER A 42 -3.12 -7.17 4.21
N SER A 43 -2.43 -6.98 5.32
CA SER A 43 -1.53 -5.85 5.57
C SER A 43 -0.05 -6.20 5.31
N ALA A 44 0.22 -7.44 4.87
CA ALA A 44 1.56 -7.93 4.60
C ALA A 44 2.20 -7.17 3.43
N LEU A 45 3.52 -6.96 3.53
CA LEU A 45 4.35 -6.36 2.50
C LEU A 45 5.47 -7.35 2.15
N SER A 46 5.87 -7.42 0.89
CA SER A 46 7.06 -8.18 0.48
C SER A 46 8.33 -7.47 0.96
N ASP A 47 9.45 -8.21 1.04
CA ASP A 47 10.73 -7.63 1.44
C ASP A 47 11.21 -6.56 0.46
N GLU A 48 10.92 -6.73 -0.84
CA GLU A 48 11.19 -5.73 -1.88
C GLU A 48 10.38 -4.44 -1.62
N ALA A 49 9.10 -4.57 -1.28
CA ALA A 49 8.24 -3.43 -0.99
C ALA A 49 8.70 -2.66 0.26
N VAL A 50 9.12 -3.38 1.30
CA VAL A 50 9.67 -2.77 2.52
C VAL A 50 10.98 -2.03 2.20
N THR A 51 11.84 -2.62 1.38
CA THR A 51 13.11 -2.00 0.96
C THR A 51 12.85 -0.74 0.12
N ALA A 52 11.95 -0.81 -0.87
CA ALA A 52 11.56 0.33 -1.68
C ALA A 52 10.96 1.47 -0.83
N ALA A 53 10.10 1.15 0.13
CA ALA A 53 9.50 2.13 1.03
C ALA A 53 10.55 2.83 1.91
N ARG A 54 11.51 2.08 2.47
CA ARG A 54 12.60 2.63 3.28
C ARG A 54 13.51 3.54 2.45
N ARG A 55 13.86 3.13 1.24
CA ARG A 55 14.66 3.93 0.31
C ARG A 55 13.95 5.25 -0.02
N GLN A 56 12.69 5.19 -0.45
CA GLN A 56 11.92 6.38 -0.80
C GLN A 56 11.77 7.34 0.39
N ALA A 57 11.48 6.82 1.58
CA ALA A 57 11.35 7.63 2.77
C ALA A 57 12.69 8.28 3.17
N SER A 58 13.82 7.56 3.01
CA SER A 58 15.15 8.12 3.27
C SER A 58 15.50 9.24 2.28
N GLU A 59 15.14 9.08 1.01
CA GLU A 59 15.37 10.08 -0.04
C GLU A 59 14.54 11.35 0.18
N LEU A 60 13.29 11.22 0.64
CA LEU A 60 12.37 12.35 0.83
C LEU A 60 12.53 13.07 2.18
N TYR A 61 12.84 12.34 3.25
CA TYR A 61 12.77 12.87 4.61
C TYR A 61 14.11 12.84 5.35
N GLY A 62 15.11 12.11 4.85
CA GLY A 62 16.39 11.91 5.52
C GLY A 62 16.47 10.56 6.25
N PRO A 63 17.67 9.95 6.32
CA PRO A 63 17.88 8.63 6.93
C PRO A 63 17.56 8.58 8.43
N GLU A 64 17.65 9.71 9.14
CA GLU A 64 17.36 9.82 10.57
C GLU A 64 15.89 9.58 10.92
N TYR A 65 14.98 9.71 9.95
CA TYR A 65 13.56 9.44 10.11
C TYR A 65 13.19 7.97 9.84
N ILE A 66 14.17 7.16 9.44
CA ILE A 66 13.95 5.75 9.12
C ILE A 66 14.25 4.89 10.35
N PRO A 67 13.28 4.08 10.84
CA PRO A 67 13.54 3.15 11.92
C PRO A 67 14.70 2.20 11.58
N ALA A 68 15.57 1.92 12.54
CA ALA A 68 16.71 1.04 12.32
C ALA A 68 16.28 -0.34 11.78
N SER A 69 15.27 -0.95 12.42
CA SER A 69 14.71 -2.23 11.99
C SER A 69 13.49 -2.07 11.05
N PRO A 70 13.32 -2.96 10.06
CA PRO A 70 12.12 -2.99 9.22
C PRO A 70 10.85 -3.22 10.05
N ARG A 71 9.76 -2.54 9.68
CA ARG A 71 8.44 -2.77 10.29
C ARG A 71 7.73 -3.90 9.55
N VAL A 72 7.46 -4.98 10.26
CA VAL A 72 6.72 -6.12 9.72
C VAL A 72 5.26 -6.01 10.15
N TYR A 73 4.36 -6.10 9.18
CA TYR A 73 2.92 -6.08 9.39
C TYR A 73 2.38 -7.45 9.01
N THR A 74 2.16 -8.33 9.99
CA THR A 74 1.57 -9.65 9.75
C THR A 74 0.05 -9.55 9.78
N SER A 75 -0.62 -10.04 8.73
CA SER A 75 -2.06 -10.31 8.78
C SER A 75 -2.30 -11.70 9.38
N LYS A 76 -3.37 -11.85 10.17
CA LYS A 76 -3.95 -13.15 10.50
C LYS A 76 -4.94 -13.51 9.38
N ALA A 77 -4.46 -13.75 8.16
CA ALA A 77 -5.34 -14.27 7.12
C ALA A 77 -5.72 -15.71 7.48
N ALA A 78 -7.00 -15.98 7.66
CA ALA A 78 -7.49 -17.30 8.08
C ALA A 78 -7.39 -18.36 6.97
N ASN A 79 -7.26 -17.92 5.71
CA ASN A 79 -7.20 -18.78 4.54
C ASN A 79 -6.00 -18.42 3.64
N ALA A 80 -5.17 -19.42 3.33
CA ALA A 80 -4.01 -19.28 2.43
C ALA A 80 -4.39 -18.91 0.98
N GLN A 81 -5.68 -18.92 0.63
CA GLN A 81 -6.19 -18.49 -0.68
C GLN A 81 -6.22 -16.97 -0.87
N GLU A 82 -6.12 -16.18 0.21
CA GLU A 82 -6.07 -14.71 0.17
C GLU A 82 -4.61 -14.21 0.30
N ALA A 83 -3.69 -14.84 -0.45
CA ALA A 83 -2.25 -14.52 -0.47
C ALA A 83 -1.92 -13.20 -1.18
N HIS A 84 -2.82 -12.22 -1.10
CA HIS A 84 -2.59 -10.90 -1.69
C HIS A 84 -1.75 -10.05 -0.74
N GLU A 85 -0.85 -9.26 -1.32
CA GLU A 85 -0.11 -8.25 -0.59
C GLU A 85 -1.06 -7.09 -0.20
N ALA A 86 -0.63 -6.25 0.75
CA ALA A 86 -1.27 -4.97 1.00
C ALA A 86 -1.34 -4.10 -0.26
N ILE A 87 -2.30 -3.18 -0.27
CA ILE A 87 -2.39 -2.12 -1.28
C ILE A 87 -1.21 -1.17 -1.08
N ARG A 88 -0.32 -1.12 -2.08
CA ARG A 88 0.89 -0.30 -2.13
C ARG A 88 1.20 0.14 -3.56
N PRO A 89 2.12 1.10 -3.78
CA PRO A 89 2.62 1.37 -5.12
C PRO A 89 3.28 0.12 -5.74
N ALA A 90 3.04 -0.10 -7.02
CA ALA A 90 3.65 -1.18 -7.78
C ALA A 90 5.09 -0.82 -8.22
N GLY A 91 5.87 -1.86 -8.52
CA GLY A 91 7.27 -1.75 -8.91
C GLY A 91 8.23 -1.52 -7.73
N ASP A 92 9.51 -1.50 -8.06
CA ASP A 92 10.63 -1.50 -7.10
C ASP A 92 11.09 -0.08 -6.73
N SER A 93 10.51 0.93 -7.41
CA SER A 93 10.71 2.34 -7.13
C SER A 93 9.38 3.06 -7.08
N PHE A 94 9.12 3.73 -5.97
CA PHE A 94 7.88 4.47 -5.80
C PHE A 94 7.98 5.80 -6.53
N ARG A 95 7.07 6.03 -7.46
CA ARG A 95 7.03 7.29 -8.23
C ARG A 95 6.49 8.39 -7.33
N THR A 96 7.19 9.52 -7.27
CA THR A 96 6.62 10.74 -6.71
C THR A 96 5.62 11.32 -7.72
N PRO A 97 4.42 11.73 -7.28
CA PRO A 97 3.53 12.53 -8.12
C PRO A 97 4.25 13.83 -8.51
N ALA A 98 4.19 14.19 -9.79
CA ALA A 98 4.67 15.48 -10.29
C ALA A 98 3.76 16.63 -9.84
#